data_AF-A0A126R3U8-F1
#
_entry.id   AF-A0A126R3U8-F1
#
_cell.length_a   1.000
_cell.length_b   1.000
_cell.length_c   1.000
_cell.angle_alpha   90.00
_cell.angle_beta   90.00
_cell.angle_gamma   90.00
#
_symmetry.space_group_name_H-M   'P 1'
#
loop_
_entity.id
_entity.type
_entity.pdbx_description
1 polymer ?
#
loop_
_entity_poly.entity_id
_entity_poly.type
_entity_poly.pdbx_seq_one_letter_code
_entity_poly.pdbx_strand_id
1 'polypeptide(L)'
;MQSLEHLPSKERQHLIAAILPICLSFATSLRPVDQTSRSSSSLLRLPEVLRRTGLKRSTLYNKIAAGSFPSQIQISNNCTAWRESEIETWCANPA
;
A
#
# COMPACT_ATOMS: atom_id res chain seq x y z
N MET A 1 5.44 -19.07 -68.36
CA MET A 1 6.56 -18.11 -68.25
C MET A 1 5.95 -16.73 -68.06
N GLN A 2 6.54 -15.94 -67.16
CA GLN A 2 6.06 -14.70 -66.52
C GLN A 2 4.93 -14.90 -65.50
N SER A 3 4.90 -14.26 -64.35
CA SER A 3 5.91 -13.72 -63.42
C SER A 3 5.09 -13.25 -62.21
N LEU A 4 5.44 -13.77 -61.03
CA LEU A 4 5.50 -13.15 -59.69
C LEU A 4 4.77 -11.78 -59.44
N GLU A 5 4.08 -11.65 -58.29
CA GLU A 5 4.27 -10.57 -57.28
C GLU A 5 3.06 -9.90 -56.57
N HIS A 6 1.77 -10.24 -56.71
CA HIS A 6 0.74 -9.43 -56.00
C HIS A 6 -0.35 -10.22 -55.25
N LEU A 7 -0.07 -10.52 -53.98
CA LEU A 7 -1.03 -10.93 -52.94
C LEU A 7 -1.66 -9.71 -52.25
N PRO A 8 -2.98 -9.67 -51.97
CA PRO A 8 -3.52 -8.83 -50.90
C PRO A 8 -4.16 -9.61 -49.72
N SER A 9 -3.49 -9.46 -48.58
CA SER A 9 -3.91 -9.47 -47.15
C SER A 9 -4.84 -10.51 -46.52
N LYS A 10 -5.73 -11.22 -47.23
CA LYS A 10 -6.77 -12.02 -46.54
C LYS A 10 -6.30 -13.41 -46.08
N GLU A 11 -5.30 -13.97 -46.78
CA GLU A 11 -4.72 -15.29 -46.51
C GLU A 11 -3.36 -15.21 -45.79
N ARG A 12 -3.12 -14.14 -45.01
CA ARG A 12 -2.07 -14.13 -43.97
C ARG A 12 -2.65 -14.22 -42.55
N GLN A 13 -3.97 -14.36 -42.42
CA GLN A 13 -4.65 -14.33 -41.12
C GLN A 13 -4.86 -15.72 -40.49
N HIS A 14 -4.63 -16.82 -41.21
CA HIS A 14 -4.83 -18.17 -40.66
C HIS A 14 -3.54 -18.88 -40.19
N LEU A 15 -2.37 -18.24 -40.30
CA LEU A 15 -1.07 -18.79 -39.87
C LEU A 15 -0.49 -18.14 -38.58
N ILE A 16 -1.32 -17.41 -37.83
CA ILE A 16 -0.97 -16.86 -36.49
C ILE A 16 -1.90 -17.40 -35.39
N ALA A 17 -2.48 -18.59 -35.59
CA ALA A 17 -3.41 -19.23 -34.64
C ALA A 17 -2.93 -20.62 -34.16
N ALA A 18 -1.61 -20.82 -34.04
CA ALA A 18 -1.03 -22.09 -33.56
C ALA A 18 0.12 -21.92 -32.56
N ILE A 19 0.30 -20.74 -31.97
CA ILE A 19 1.17 -20.55 -30.81
C ILE A 19 0.43 -19.56 -29.93
N LEU A 20 -0.05 -20.04 -28.78
CA LEU A 20 -0.69 -19.33 -27.65
C LEU A 20 -2.12 -19.81 -27.36
N PRO A 21 -2.29 -20.75 -26.42
CA PRO A 21 -3.38 -20.66 -25.47
C PRO A 21 -3.00 -19.56 -24.44
N ILE A 22 -3.06 -18.27 -24.79
CA ILE A 22 -2.73 -17.18 -23.82
C ILE A 22 -3.85 -16.92 -22.82
N CYS A 23 -5.11 -17.13 -23.19
CA CYS A 23 -6.18 -16.48 -22.42
C CYS A 23 -6.69 -17.27 -21.20
N LEU A 24 -6.05 -18.37 -20.77
CA LEU A 24 -6.50 -19.13 -19.59
C LEU A 24 -5.40 -19.53 -18.61
N SER A 25 -4.33 -18.74 -18.55
CA SER A 25 -3.29 -18.86 -17.50
C SER A 25 -2.84 -17.51 -16.95
N PHE A 26 -3.62 -16.46 -17.20
CA PHE A 26 -3.53 -15.23 -16.42
C PHE A 26 -4.61 -15.21 -15.33
N ALA A 27 -4.74 -16.32 -14.60
CA ALA A 27 -4.98 -16.23 -13.16
C ALA A 27 -3.74 -15.58 -12.54
N THR A 28 -3.46 -14.33 -12.94
CA THR A 28 -2.63 -13.43 -12.17
C THR A 28 -3.32 -13.35 -10.87
N SER A 29 -2.76 -14.07 -9.91
CA SER A 29 -2.46 -13.57 -8.60
C SER A 29 -3.26 -12.31 -8.34
N LEU A 30 -4.55 -12.49 -8.05
CA LEU A 30 -5.21 -11.62 -7.11
C LEU A 30 -4.50 -11.92 -5.79
N ARG A 31 -3.21 -11.51 -5.71
CA ARG A 31 -2.73 -10.86 -4.51
C ARG A 31 -3.87 -9.91 -4.21
N PRO A 32 -4.48 -9.96 -3.03
CA PRO A 32 -5.13 -8.78 -2.54
C PRO A 32 -4.04 -7.72 -2.72
N VAL A 33 -4.23 -6.83 -3.70
CA VAL A 33 -3.64 -5.50 -3.61
C VAL A 33 -4.09 -5.10 -2.23
N ASP A 34 -3.13 -5.16 -1.30
CA ASP A 34 -3.35 -4.80 0.08
C ASP A 34 -4.10 -3.49 0.00
N GLN A 35 -5.33 -3.52 0.47
CA GLN A 35 -6.26 -2.42 0.41
C GLN A 35 -5.73 -1.38 1.40
N THR A 36 -4.61 -0.74 1.07
CA THR A 36 -4.17 0.56 1.58
C THR A 36 -5.16 1.57 1.04
N SER A 37 -6.34 1.44 1.63
CA SER A 37 -7.58 2.13 1.42
C SER A 37 -7.43 3.50 2.05
N ARG A 38 -6.69 4.41 1.42
CA ARG A 38 -6.67 5.82 1.80
C ARG A 38 -6.41 6.10 3.30
N SER A 39 -5.78 5.17 4.01
CA SER A 39 -5.39 5.34 5.39
C SER A 39 -4.00 5.96 5.35
N SER A 40 -3.93 7.22 5.75
CA SER A 40 -2.73 8.04 5.66
C SER A 40 -1.52 7.31 6.23
N SER A 41 -0.59 6.91 5.36
CA SER A 41 0.76 6.47 5.71
C SER A 41 1.61 7.59 6.34
N SER A 42 0.95 8.60 6.91
CA SER A 42 1.54 9.73 7.59
C SER A 42 2.04 9.29 8.94
N LEU A 43 3.32 9.54 9.17
CA LEU A 43 3.97 9.32 10.45
C LEU A 43 3.97 10.64 11.22
N LEU A 44 3.36 10.65 12.41
CA LEU A 44 3.32 11.80 13.29
C LEU A 44 4.54 11.80 14.21
N ARG A 45 5.22 12.95 14.32
CA ARG A 45 6.29 13.16 15.30
C ARG A 45 5.71 13.48 16.66
N LEU A 46 6.54 13.34 17.71
CA LEU A 46 6.14 13.60 19.09
C LEU A 46 5.41 14.94 19.29
N PRO A 47 5.85 16.10 18.76
CA PRO A 47 5.13 17.36 18.92
C PRO A 47 3.70 17.31 18.38
N GLU A 48 3.50 16.65 17.23
CA GLU A 48 2.19 16.54 16.60
C GLU A 48 1.29 15.57 17.35
N VAL A 49 1.85 14.46 17.88
CA VAL A 49 1.10 13.55 18.75
C VAL A 49 0.60 14.25 20.00
N LEU A 50 1.44 15.08 20.64
CA LEU A 50 1.03 15.86 21.83
C LEU A 50 -0.05 16.88 21.47
N ARG A 51 0.05 17.52 20.29
CA ARG A 51 -0.96 18.46 19.81
C ARG A 51 -2.31 17.79 19.53
N ARG A 52 -2.29 16.59 18.93
CA ARG A 52 -3.50 15.82 18.58
C ARG A 52 -4.18 15.20 19.80
N THR A 53 -3.39 14.65 20.72
CA THR A 53 -3.90 13.97 21.93
C THR A 53 -4.21 14.94 23.07
N GLY A 54 -3.66 16.17 23.04
CA GLY A 54 -3.77 17.13 24.14
C GLY A 54 -2.99 16.72 25.40
N LEU A 55 -2.22 15.63 25.34
CA LEU A 55 -1.50 15.10 26.49
C LEU A 55 -0.18 15.84 26.72
N LYS A 56 0.25 15.88 27.98
CA LYS A 56 1.63 16.24 28.33
C LYS A 56 2.57 15.07 28.02
N ARG A 57 3.84 15.38 27.72
CA ARG A 57 4.88 14.36 27.44
C ARG A 57 4.95 13.27 28.50
N SER A 58 4.94 13.65 29.78
CA SER A 58 5.00 12.70 30.89
C SER A 58 3.82 11.71 30.88
N THR A 59 2.61 12.21 30.64
CA THR A 59 1.41 11.38 30.56
C THR A 59 1.47 10.42 29.37
N LEU A 60 1.96 10.88 28.22
CA LEU A 60 2.17 10.04 27.05
C LEU A 60 3.15 8.90 27.37
N TYR A 61 4.31 9.20 27.97
CA TYR A 61 5.27 8.16 28.36
C TYR A 61 4.72 7.20 29.42
N ASN A 62 3.92 7.69 30.38
CA ASN A 62 3.26 6.84 31.36
C ASN A 62 2.26 5.89 30.67
N LYS A 63 1.48 6.36 29.70
CA LYS A 63 0.56 5.50 28.93
C LYS A 63 1.29 4.51 28.03
N ILE A 64 2.43 4.89 27.46
CA ILE A 64 3.31 3.97 26.72
C ILE A 64 3.82 2.87 27.67
N ALA A 65 4.32 3.25 28.86
CA ALA A 65 4.78 2.29 29.87
C ALA A 65 3.65 1.38 30.38
N ALA A 66 2.43 1.89 30.46
CA ALA A 66 1.23 1.13 30.80
C ALA A 66 0.69 0.25 29.64
N GLY A 67 1.25 0.39 28.42
CA GLY A 67 0.78 -0.33 27.24
C GLY A 67 -0.58 0.13 26.69
N SER A 68 -1.10 1.26 27.18
CA SER A 68 -2.40 1.83 26.78
C SER A 68 -2.28 2.86 25.65
N PHE A 69 -1.09 3.01 25.06
CA PHE A 69 -0.82 3.94 23.97
C PHE A 69 -0.13 3.20 22.82
N PRO A 70 -0.37 3.57 21.55
CA PRO A 70 0.26 2.92 20.41
C PRO A 70 1.78 2.96 20.44
N SER A 71 2.38 1.88 19.93
CA SER A 71 3.82 1.68 19.88
C SER A 71 4.51 2.73 19.01
N GLN A 72 5.62 3.28 19.50
CA GLN A 72 6.44 4.19 18.72
C GLN A 72 7.25 3.42 17.65
N ILE A 73 7.27 3.95 16.43
CA ILE A 73 8.08 3.46 15.33
C ILE A 73 9.40 4.25 15.33
N GLN A 74 10.52 3.54 15.47
CA GLN A 74 11.84 4.14 15.31
C GLN A 74 12.15 4.35 13.82
N ILE A 75 12.28 5.60 13.40
CA ILE A 75 12.71 5.97 12.04
C ILE A 75 14.25 6.07 12.00
N SER A 76 14.87 6.55 13.07
CA SER A 76 16.33 6.70 13.19
C SER A 76 16.76 6.73 14.66
N ASN A 77 18.06 6.79 14.92
CA ASN A 77 18.66 6.72 16.26
C ASN A 77 18.04 7.64 17.33
N ASN A 78 17.63 8.84 16.96
CA ASN A 78 17.01 9.83 17.85
C ASN A 78 15.62 10.26 17.38
N CYS A 79 14.98 9.45 16.55
CA CYS A 79 13.83 9.84 15.78
C CYS A 79 12.73 8.77 15.87
N THR A 80 11.68 9.08 16.62
CA THR A 80 10.50 8.24 16.76
C THR A 80 9.28 8.93 16.15
N ALA A 81 8.37 8.13 15.62
CA ALA A 81 7.10 8.57 15.08
C ALA A 81 6.00 7.54 15.36
N TRP A 82 4.75 7.94 15.17
CA TRP A 82 3.58 7.09 15.34
C TRP A 82 2.77 7.10 14.05
N ARG A 83 2.03 6.03 13.75
CA ARG A 83 1.08 6.06 12.63
C ARG A 83 -0.08 6.98 12.97
N GLU A 84 -0.43 7.86 12.04
CA GLU A 84 -1.58 8.75 12.22
C GLU A 84 -2.87 7.96 12.51
N SER A 85 -3.10 6.86 11.81
CA SER A 85 -4.27 6.00 11.99
C SER A 85 -4.37 5.39 13.40
N GLU A 86 -3.25 4.99 13.99
CA GLU A 86 -3.21 4.43 15.35
C GLU A 86 -3.53 5.50 16.39
N ILE A 87 -3.01 6.72 16.19
CA ILE A 87 -3.29 7.87 17.06
C ILE A 87 -4.76 8.30 16.95
N GLU A 88 -5.32 8.33 15.74
CA GLU A 88 -6.72 8.67 15.52
C GLU A 88 -7.65 7.64 16.17
N THR A 89 -7.34 6.35 16.01
CA THR A 89 -8.08 5.26 16.67
C THR A 89 -8.04 5.39 18.18
N TRP A 90 -6.87 5.72 18.74
CA TRP A 90 -6.72 5.96 20.18
C TRP A 90 -7.49 7.20 20.64
N CYS A 91 -7.46 8.30 19.88
CA CYS A 91 -8.22 9.51 20.20
C CYS A 91 -9.74 9.27 20.17
N ALA A 92 -10.22 8.39 19.29
CA ALA A 92 -11.63 8.00 19.23
C ALA A 92 -12.06 7.14 20.43
N ASN A 93 -11.14 6.39 21.04
CA ASN A 93 -11.38 5.58 22.22
C ASN A 93 -10.26 5.73 23.26
N PRO A 94 -10.25 6.84 24.03
CA PRO A 94 -9.24 7.05 25.06
C PRO A 94 -9.54 6.14 26.26
N ALA A 95 -8.85 5.00 26.32
CA ALA A 95 -8.81 4.13 27.50
C ALA A 95 -7.77 4.60 28.54
#